data_AF-A0AAW1SJW2-F1
#
_entry.id   AF-A0AAW1SJW2-F1
#
_cell.length_a   1.000
_cell.length_b   1.000
_cell.length_c   1.000
_cell.angle_alpha   90.00
_cell.angle_beta   90.00
_cell.angle_gamma   90.00
#
_symmetry.space_group_name_H-M   'P 1'
#
loop_
_entity.id
_entity.type
_entity.pdbx_description
1 polymer ?
#
loop_
_entity_poly.entity_id
_entity_poly.type
_entity_poly.pdbx_seq_one_letter_code
_entity_poly.pdbx_strand_id
1 'polypeptide(L)'
;MAYIGTAYKGLQLQRTEGDASTVEGVLETALFRAGSILESNMGSLSKLGWSRSSRTDKGVHSVATVVACKLEIDVEDFQQDSEGLRLAQSINAHLPPEVRVLSVQRVNRSFNARNSCNSRTYHYYLPASIMGLRLDGSTEDAAVLERLQAALSLFVGTHPFHNFTQRRLYRPGAPGQKNKWRTRHPWKPAAAGSAAEGAGADDDDAPGGVREDEDAEEEEKEAPEDLKAPSSSEAGQPDGAAGLKAERRLRRSLTEPLDMSLRWLEERDLADPVSRGHSRILSIVEAASPAALLPGGPPCLQVTVEGTSFMLHQIRHMIGAAVLVARGQAPLAWLRAVLTQPARSHVPLAPPQVLVLADADFFPFRLSAPVAKLSGAALRLREGALLARHAFCKEVLYPALQPLLQDASWARWDATLSRVTHSAELEVHVLLSNILD
;
A
#
# COMPACT_ATOMS: atom_id res chain seq x y z
N MET A 1 -14.57 3.97 0.08
CA MET A 1 -14.66 4.03 -1.39
C MET A 1 -13.94 2.83 -1.98
N ALA A 2 -14.33 2.44 -3.19
CA ALA A 2 -13.74 1.36 -3.96
C ALA A 2 -13.34 1.88 -5.35
N TYR A 3 -12.29 1.32 -5.95
CA TYR A 3 -11.88 1.67 -7.30
C TYR A 3 -10.98 0.62 -7.98
N ILE A 4 -10.98 0.64 -9.31
CA ILE A 4 -10.02 -0.08 -10.15
C ILE A 4 -8.81 0.80 -10.44
N GLY A 5 -7.63 0.42 -9.95
CA GLY A 5 -6.44 1.28 -10.00
C GLY A 5 -5.70 1.32 -11.34
N THR A 6 -5.99 0.41 -12.28
CA THR A 6 -5.25 0.27 -13.54
C THR A 6 -5.35 1.50 -14.45
N ALA A 7 -6.45 2.24 -14.38
CA ALA A 7 -6.67 3.47 -15.16
C ALA A 7 -6.04 4.73 -14.53
N TYR A 8 -5.45 4.63 -13.33
CA TYR A 8 -5.02 5.79 -12.54
C TYR A 8 -3.53 5.74 -12.20
N LYS A 9 -2.91 6.93 -12.06
CA LYS A 9 -1.54 7.08 -11.51
C LYS A 9 -1.51 6.94 -9.98
N GLY A 10 -2.26 5.98 -9.45
CA GLY A 10 -2.45 5.78 -8.02
C GLY A 10 -3.57 6.65 -7.44
N LEU A 11 -3.71 6.59 -6.11
CA LEU A 11 -4.76 7.34 -5.41
C LEU A 11 -4.46 8.83 -5.35
N GLN A 12 -3.25 9.18 -4.89
CA GLN A 12 -2.94 10.54 -4.45
C GLN A 12 -2.91 11.53 -5.62
N LEU A 13 -3.57 12.68 -5.47
CA LEU A 13 -3.52 13.75 -6.45
C LEU A 13 -2.08 14.25 -6.68
N GLN A 14 -1.64 14.19 -7.93
CA GLN A 14 -0.37 14.75 -8.41
C GLN A 14 -0.68 15.98 -9.26
N ARG A 15 -0.04 17.10 -8.96
CA ARG A 15 -0.26 18.39 -9.65
C ARG A 15 0.76 18.65 -10.77
N THR A 16 1.16 17.60 -11.46
CA THR A 16 2.11 17.68 -12.58
C THR A 16 1.34 17.78 -13.91
N GLU A 17 1.84 18.63 -14.82
CA GLU A 17 1.28 18.80 -16.17
C GLU A 17 1.42 17.49 -16.96
N GLY A 18 0.30 16.92 -17.42
CA GLY A 18 0.28 15.67 -18.17
C GLY A 18 -0.89 14.77 -17.80
N ASP A 19 -1.96 14.92 -18.58
CA ASP A 19 -3.30 14.32 -18.61
C ASP A 19 -3.46 12.86 -18.15
N ALA A 20 -3.16 12.57 -16.87
CA ALA A 20 -3.50 11.30 -16.27
C ALA A 20 -4.16 11.54 -14.92
N SER A 21 -5.45 11.22 -14.86
CA SER A 21 -6.25 11.37 -13.66
C SER A 21 -5.75 10.46 -12.54
N THR A 22 -5.76 10.98 -11.32
CA THR A 22 -5.63 10.22 -10.08
C THR A 22 -7.04 9.95 -9.53
N VAL A 23 -7.19 8.94 -8.67
CA VAL A 23 -8.51 8.62 -8.10
C VAL A 23 -9.04 9.82 -7.28
N GLU A 24 -8.18 10.56 -6.60
CA GLU A 24 -8.58 11.75 -5.85
C GLU A 24 -9.00 12.92 -6.73
N GLY A 25 -8.36 13.14 -7.87
CA GLY A 25 -8.80 14.18 -8.81
C GLY A 25 -10.20 13.90 -9.36
N VAL A 26 -10.50 12.63 -9.66
CA VAL A 26 -11.84 12.19 -10.06
C VAL A 26 -12.84 12.34 -8.92
N LEU A 27 -12.45 11.99 -7.69
CA LEU A 27 -13.32 12.13 -6.52
C LEU A 27 -13.61 13.61 -6.19
N GLU A 28 -12.60 14.49 -6.21
CA GLU A 28 -12.77 15.94 -6.00
C GLU A 28 -13.76 16.52 -7.02
N THR A 29 -13.60 16.17 -8.29
CA THR A 29 -14.50 16.60 -9.37
C THR A 29 -15.94 16.12 -9.14
N ALA A 30 -16.12 14.86 -8.73
CA ALA A 30 -17.44 14.31 -8.46
C ALA A 30 -18.11 14.94 -7.24
N LEU A 31 -17.35 15.17 -6.16
CA LEU A 31 -17.84 15.86 -4.95
C LEU A 31 -18.30 17.29 -5.27
N PHE A 32 -17.58 18.00 -6.12
CA PHE A 32 -17.97 19.33 -6.58
C PHE A 32 -19.24 19.32 -7.42
N ARG A 33 -19.33 18.41 -8.41
CA ARG A 33 -20.52 18.29 -9.26
C ARG A 33 -21.76 17.88 -8.48
N ALA A 34 -21.60 17.10 -7.41
CA ALA A 34 -22.66 16.75 -6.47
C ALA A 34 -23.09 17.91 -5.55
N GLY A 35 -22.45 19.09 -5.65
CA GLY A 35 -22.71 20.24 -4.78
C GLY A 35 -22.10 20.14 -3.39
N SER A 36 -21.25 19.15 -3.13
CA SER A 36 -20.65 18.90 -1.81
C SER A 36 -19.38 19.72 -1.53
N ILE A 37 -18.88 20.45 -2.52
CA ILE A 37 -17.71 21.33 -2.41
C ILE A 37 -18.07 22.70 -3.02
N LEU A 38 -17.74 23.78 -2.32
CA LEU A 38 -17.85 25.14 -2.86
C LEU A 38 -16.80 25.39 -3.94
N GLU A 39 -17.12 26.19 -4.94
CA GLU A 39 -16.19 26.57 -6.01
C GLU A 39 -14.89 27.21 -5.48
N SER A 40 -14.96 27.98 -4.40
CA SER A 40 -13.80 28.58 -3.74
C SER A 40 -12.83 27.57 -3.08
N ASN A 41 -13.28 26.33 -2.88
CA ASN A 41 -12.51 25.24 -2.30
C ASN A 41 -11.98 24.25 -3.36
N MET A 42 -12.45 24.35 -4.60
CA MET A 42 -12.00 23.47 -5.68
C MET A 42 -10.51 23.65 -6.00
N GLY A 43 -9.85 22.54 -6.33
CA GLY A 43 -8.41 22.51 -6.62
C GLY A 43 -7.55 22.71 -5.37
N SER A 44 -8.12 22.59 -4.16
CA SER A 44 -7.40 22.78 -2.90
C SER A 44 -7.91 21.82 -1.83
N LEU A 45 -7.45 20.56 -1.92
CA LEU A 45 -7.76 19.51 -0.94
C LEU A 45 -7.40 19.91 0.51
N SER A 46 -6.40 20.77 0.72
CA SER A 46 -6.05 21.27 2.06
C SER A 46 -7.17 22.11 2.69
N LYS A 47 -7.90 22.92 1.91
CA LYS A 47 -9.07 23.67 2.42
C LYS A 47 -10.19 22.74 2.90
N LEU A 48 -10.29 21.55 2.31
CA LEU A 48 -11.26 20.52 2.70
C LEU A 48 -10.81 19.71 3.92
N GLY A 49 -9.61 19.93 4.47
CA GLY A 49 -9.06 19.09 5.53
C GLY A 49 -8.90 17.63 5.10
N TRP A 50 -8.50 17.42 3.84
CA TRP A 50 -8.45 16.11 3.20
C TRP A 50 -7.40 15.20 3.85
N SER A 51 -7.77 13.95 4.13
CA SER A 51 -6.85 12.90 4.56
C SER A 51 -7.29 11.54 4.00
N ARG A 52 -6.34 10.62 3.84
CA ARG A 52 -6.59 9.27 3.29
C ARG A 52 -5.98 8.18 4.16
N SER A 53 -6.66 7.03 4.25
CA SER A 53 -6.21 5.90 5.08
C SER A 53 -5.03 5.13 4.50
N SER A 54 -4.86 5.15 3.18
CA SER A 54 -3.75 4.53 2.48
C SER A 54 -3.40 5.32 1.23
N ARG A 55 -2.14 5.23 0.77
CA ARG A 55 -1.67 5.72 -0.52
C ARG A 55 -1.41 4.49 -1.39
N THR A 56 -2.32 4.19 -2.31
CA THR A 56 -2.12 3.08 -3.24
C THR A 56 -1.26 3.55 -4.41
N ASP A 57 -0.30 2.71 -4.79
CA ASP A 57 0.56 2.94 -5.94
C ASP A 57 -0.24 2.80 -7.25
N LYS A 58 0.35 3.25 -8.35
CA LYS A 58 -0.18 3.06 -9.71
C LYS A 58 -0.54 1.60 -9.98
N GLY A 59 -1.75 1.37 -10.48
CA GLY A 59 -2.25 0.04 -10.80
C GLY A 59 -2.80 -0.75 -9.61
N VAL A 60 -2.70 -0.25 -8.36
CA VAL A 60 -3.23 -0.94 -7.18
C VAL A 60 -4.70 -0.61 -6.98
N HIS A 61 -5.53 -1.64 -6.80
CA HIS A 61 -6.98 -1.50 -6.62
C HIS A 61 -7.35 -1.33 -5.15
N SER A 62 -8.60 -0.98 -4.88
CA SER A 62 -9.09 -0.86 -3.50
C SER A 62 -10.58 -1.10 -3.40
N VAL A 63 -11.02 -1.70 -2.30
CA VAL A 63 -12.42 -1.77 -1.89
C VAL A 63 -12.65 -1.21 -0.47
N ALA A 64 -11.61 -0.61 0.12
CA ALA A 64 -11.62 -0.14 1.51
C ALA A 64 -10.84 1.16 1.75
N THR A 65 -10.54 1.94 0.69
CA THR A 65 -9.95 3.27 0.89
C THR A 65 -10.94 4.16 1.63
N VAL A 66 -10.47 4.83 2.68
CA VAL A 66 -11.23 5.86 3.39
C VAL A 66 -10.58 7.20 3.13
N VAL A 67 -11.39 8.15 2.68
CA VAL A 67 -11.05 9.56 2.58
C VAL A 67 -11.88 10.30 3.61
N ALA A 68 -11.26 11.18 4.37
CA ALA A 68 -11.95 12.13 5.25
C ALA A 68 -11.72 13.55 4.73
N CYS A 69 -12.81 14.30 4.64
CA CYS A 69 -12.83 15.69 4.20
C CYS A 69 -14.06 16.41 4.78
N LYS A 70 -14.09 17.73 4.65
CA LYS A 70 -15.24 18.58 4.98
C LYS A 70 -16.06 18.79 3.71
N LEU A 71 -17.35 18.56 3.82
CA LEU A 71 -18.31 18.68 2.73
C LEU A 71 -19.42 19.65 3.13
N GLU A 72 -19.96 20.37 2.14
CA GLU A 72 -21.23 21.07 2.25
C GLU A 72 -22.36 20.07 2.05
N ILE A 73 -23.23 19.93 3.04
CA ILE A 73 -24.36 19.00 3.02
C ILE A 73 -25.57 19.65 3.69
N ASP A 74 -26.76 19.26 3.24
CA ASP A 74 -28.00 19.50 3.99
C ASP A 74 -27.99 18.62 5.25
N VAL A 75 -28.00 19.24 6.43
CA VAL A 75 -27.82 18.53 7.69
C VAL A 75 -29.07 17.72 8.04
N GLU A 76 -30.24 18.25 7.74
CA GLU A 76 -31.53 17.62 7.97
C GLU A 76 -31.72 16.39 7.07
N ASP A 77 -31.40 16.49 5.78
CA ASP A 77 -31.43 15.34 4.86
C ASP A 77 -30.41 14.28 5.28
N PHE A 78 -29.17 14.67 5.59
CA PHE A 78 -28.14 13.71 5.99
C PHE A 78 -28.47 13.00 7.32
N GLN A 79 -29.17 13.65 8.25
CA GLN A 79 -29.64 12.99 9.48
C GLN A 79 -30.63 11.85 9.19
N GLN A 80 -31.35 11.92 8.07
CA GLN A 80 -32.25 10.86 7.61
C GLN A 80 -31.53 9.82 6.73
N ASP A 81 -30.26 10.02 6.41
CA ASP A 81 -29.40 9.10 5.66
C ASP A 81 -28.47 8.35 6.62
N SER A 82 -29.04 7.45 7.42
CA SER A 82 -28.36 6.78 8.55
C SER A 82 -27.09 6.00 8.16
N GLU A 83 -26.95 5.61 6.90
CA GLU A 83 -25.78 4.93 6.33
C GLU A 83 -25.00 5.81 5.33
N GLY A 84 -25.47 7.03 5.04
CA GLY A 84 -24.88 7.93 4.04
C GLY A 84 -24.92 7.39 2.61
N LEU A 85 -25.91 6.58 2.28
CA LEU A 85 -26.05 5.93 0.98
C LEU A 85 -26.65 6.87 -0.07
N ARG A 86 -27.58 7.75 0.32
CA ARG A 86 -28.15 8.74 -0.62
C ARG A 86 -27.11 9.75 -1.05
N LEU A 87 -26.31 10.26 -0.11
CA LEU A 87 -25.20 11.14 -0.44
C LEU A 87 -24.14 10.41 -1.30
N ALA A 88 -23.81 9.15 -0.97
CA ALA A 88 -22.93 8.35 -1.79
C ALA A 88 -23.46 8.16 -3.23
N GLN A 89 -24.77 7.93 -3.40
CA GLN A 89 -25.42 7.81 -4.71
C GLN A 89 -25.35 9.12 -5.51
N SER A 90 -25.59 10.27 -4.86
CA SER A 90 -25.45 11.59 -5.49
C SER A 90 -24.03 11.80 -6.03
N ILE A 91 -23.01 11.47 -5.24
CA ILE A 91 -21.60 11.55 -5.66
C ILE A 91 -21.31 10.55 -6.79
N ASN A 92 -21.79 9.32 -6.66
CA ASN A 92 -21.59 8.26 -7.66
C ASN A 92 -22.20 8.59 -9.03
N ALA A 93 -23.24 9.41 -9.11
CA ALA A 93 -23.81 9.88 -10.37
C ALA A 93 -22.81 10.69 -11.22
N HIS A 94 -21.74 11.20 -10.60
CA HIS A 94 -20.67 11.95 -11.24
C HIS A 94 -19.33 11.18 -11.31
N LEU A 95 -19.31 9.92 -10.88
CA LEU A 95 -18.13 9.06 -10.91
C LEU A 95 -18.18 8.06 -12.07
N PRO A 96 -17.02 7.76 -12.70
CA PRO A 96 -16.94 6.68 -13.69
C PRO A 96 -17.21 5.32 -13.04
N PRO A 97 -17.64 4.30 -13.80
CA PRO A 97 -18.05 3.00 -13.25
C PRO A 97 -16.97 2.29 -12.42
N GLU A 98 -15.70 2.58 -12.70
CA GLU A 98 -14.54 2.02 -12.03
C GLU A 98 -14.27 2.63 -10.65
N VAL A 99 -14.95 3.71 -10.26
CA VAL A 99 -14.81 4.38 -8.95
C VAL A 99 -16.16 4.50 -8.27
N ARG A 100 -16.22 4.11 -7.00
CA ARG A 100 -17.46 4.14 -6.20
C ARG A 100 -17.23 4.62 -4.78
N VAL A 101 -18.05 5.57 -4.35
CA VAL A 101 -18.28 5.86 -2.93
C VAL A 101 -19.27 4.82 -2.41
N LEU A 102 -18.86 4.02 -1.43
CA LEU A 102 -19.69 2.95 -0.85
C LEU A 102 -20.69 3.48 0.18
N SER A 103 -20.26 4.48 0.97
CA SER A 103 -21.05 5.16 1.99
C SER A 103 -20.34 6.43 2.42
N VAL A 104 -21.07 7.38 3.00
CA VAL A 104 -20.50 8.57 3.65
C VAL A 104 -20.87 8.55 5.14
N GLN A 105 -19.94 8.85 6.04
CA GLN A 105 -20.22 8.88 7.47
C GLN A 105 -19.67 10.15 8.09
N ARG A 106 -20.45 10.74 9.01
CA ARG A 106 -20.02 11.92 9.75
C ARG A 106 -18.94 11.52 10.76
N VAL A 107 -17.89 12.31 10.87
CA VAL A 107 -16.81 12.08 11.85
C VAL A 107 -16.62 13.30 12.73
N ASN A 108 -15.80 13.18 13.77
CA ASN A 108 -15.43 14.33 14.59
C ASN A 108 -14.44 15.23 13.83
N ARG A 109 -14.33 16.50 14.24
CA ARG A 109 -13.47 17.49 13.55
C ARG A 109 -11.98 17.13 13.55
N SER A 110 -11.54 16.33 14.53
CA SER A 110 -10.16 15.89 14.70
C SER A 110 -9.85 14.58 13.97
N PHE A 111 -10.82 13.96 13.31
CA PHE A 111 -10.62 12.66 12.68
C PHE A 111 -9.70 12.81 11.47
N ASN A 112 -8.68 11.97 11.40
CA ASN A 112 -7.75 11.91 10.29
C ASN A 112 -7.65 10.46 9.82
N ALA A 113 -8.04 10.19 8.57
CA ALA A 113 -8.14 8.83 8.06
C ALA A 113 -6.78 8.08 8.08
N ARG A 114 -5.66 8.79 7.99
CA ARG A 114 -4.32 8.20 8.04
C ARG A 114 -3.99 7.75 9.47
N ASN A 115 -4.13 8.67 10.42
CA ASN A 115 -3.69 8.50 11.81
C ASN A 115 -4.67 7.64 12.62
N SER A 116 -5.95 7.66 12.26
CA SER A 116 -6.99 6.88 12.95
C SER A 116 -7.10 5.44 12.46
N CYS A 117 -6.46 5.08 11.35
CA CYS A 117 -6.49 3.73 10.80
C CYS A 117 -5.44 2.86 11.50
N ASN A 118 -5.89 1.77 12.14
CA ASN A 118 -5.08 0.90 12.99
C ASN A 118 -4.38 -0.21 12.20
N SER A 119 -5.06 -0.80 11.21
CA SER A 119 -4.58 -1.87 10.34
C SER A 119 -5.18 -1.76 8.95
N ARG A 120 -4.47 -2.33 7.98
CA ARG A 120 -4.95 -2.51 6.61
C ARG A 120 -4.79 -3.96 6.21
N THR A 121 -5.76 -4.47 5.48
CA THR A 121 -5.74 -5.81 4.91
C THR A 121 -5.64 -5.67 3.40
N TYR A 122 -4.64 -6.32 2.82
CA TYR A 122 -4.42 -6.39 1.39
C TYR A 122 -4.64 -7.81 0.90
N HIS A 123 -5.25 -7.94 -0.28
CA HIS A 123 -5.27 -9.19 -1.03
C HIS A 123 -4.32 -9.06 -2.22
N TYR A 124 -3.52 -10.09 -2.45
CA TYR A 124 -2.69 -10.23 -3.64
C TYR A 124 -3.08 -11.53 -4.36
N TYR A 125 -3.57 -11.42 -5.59
CA TYR A 125 -4.02 -12.58 -6.36
C TYR A 125 -2.88 -13.14 -7.21
N LEU A 126 -2.21 -14.16 -6.68
CA LEU A 126 -1.04 -14.80 -7.27
C LEU A 126 -1.46 -15.92 -8.24
N PRO A 127 -1.19 -15.84 -9.55
CA PRO A 127 -1.55 -16.91 -10.49
C PRO A 127 -0.93 -18.25 -10.09
N ALA A 128 -1.72 -19.33 -10.11
CA ALA A 128 -1.23 -20.66 -9.74
C ALA A 128 -0.12 -21.15 -10.68
N SER A 129 -0.14 -20.71 -11.95
CA SER A 129 0.89 -21.01 -12.94
C SER A 129 2.28 -20.47 -12.57
N ILE A 130 2.35 -19.31 -11.91
CA ILE A 130 3.60 -18.70 -11.45
C ILE A 130 4.24 -19.50 -10.31
N MET A 131 3.42 -20.21 -9.55
CA MET A 131 3.86 -21.16 -8.53
C MET A 131 4.26 -22.51 -9.10
N GLY A 132 4.04 -22.75 -10.40
CA GLY A 132 4.25 -24.05 -11.04
C GLY A 132 3.20 -25.10 -10.65
N LEU A 133 2.04 -24.68 -10.12
CA LEU A 133 1.00 -25.60 -9.67
C LEU A 133 0.21 -26.18 -10.84
N ARG A 134 -0.02 -27.49 -10.78
CA ARG A 134 -0.79 -28.26 -11.78
C ARG A 134 -2.26 -28.39 -11.41
N LEU A 135 -2.56 -28.27 -10.12
CA LEU A 135 -3.87 -28.42 -9.48
C LEU A 135 -4.50 -29.80 -9.72
N ASP A 136 -3.66 -30.84 -9.78
CA ASP A 136 -4.06 -32.23 -9.97
C ASP A 136 -4.06 -33.05 -8.66
N GLY A 137 -3.79 -32.40 -7.53
CA GLY A 137 -3.72 -33.06 -6.21
C GLY A 137 -2.41 -33.83 -6.00
N SER A 138 -1.39 -33.58 -6.82
CA SER A 138 -0.07 -34.20 -6.69
C SER A 138 0.67 -33.82 -5.41
N THR A 139 1.61 -34.68 -5.03
CA THR A 139 2.55 -34.42 -3.92
C THR A 139 3.44 -33.21 -4.16
N GLU A 140 3.73 -32.93 -5.43
CA GLU A 140 4.51 -31.78 -5.89
C GLU A 140 3.78 -30.48 -5.60
N ASP A 141 2.49 -30.39 -5.96
CA ASP A 141 1.64 -29.25 -5.63
C ASP A 141 1.55 -29.05 -4.12
N ALA A 142 1.32 -30.13 -3.37
CA ALA A 142 1.27 -30.09 -1.91
C ALA A 142 2.58 -29.54 -1.31
N ALA A 143 3.74 -29.98 -1.81
CA ALA A 143 5.04 -29.51 -1.34
C ALA A 143 5.31 -28.04 -1.68
N VAL A 144 4.86 -27.55 -2.84
CA VAL A 144 4.94 -26.13 -3.21
C VAL A 144 4.08 -25.27 -2.26
N LEU A 145 2.85 -25.70 -2.00
CA LEU A 145 1.93 -25.01 -1.09
C LEU A 145 2.43 -25.00 0.35
N GLU A 146 3.02 -26.11 0.82
CA GLU A 146 3.63 -26.20 2.15
C GLU A 146 4.80 -25.22 2.31
N ARG A 147 5.70 -25.16 1.32
CA ARG A 147 6.81 -24.18 1.34
C ARG A 147 6.32 -22.75 1.27
N LEU A 148 5.27 -22.47 0.49
CA LEU A 148 4.64 -21.15 0.46
C LEU A 148 4.10 -20.77 1.85
N GLN A 149 3.34 -21.67 2.48
CA GLN A 149 2.77 -21.42 3.81
C GLN A 149 3.87 -21.21 4.87
N ALA A 150 4.95 -21.99 4.80
CA ALA A 150 6.10 -21.82 5.68
C ALA A 150 6.77 -20.44 5.49
N ALA A 151 6.92 -20.00 4.23
CA ALA A 151 7.48 -18.69 3.92
C ALA A 151 6.57 -17.54 4.38
N LEU A 152 5.26 -17.62 4.14
CA LEU A 152 4.29 -16.60 4.52
C LEU A 152 4.22 -16.43 6.04
N SER A 153 4.25 -17.54 6.79
CA SER A 153 4.24 -17.54 8.26
C SER A 153 5.41 -16.77 8.87
N LEU A 154 6.57 -16.69 8.21
CA LEU A 154 7.74 -15.96 8.74
C LEU A 154 7.54 -14.45 8.79
N PHE A 155 6.64 -13.89 7.98
CA PHE A 155 6.39 -12.45 7.95
C PHE A 155 5.54 -11.97 9.13
N VAL A 156 4.81 -12.86 9.80
CA VAL A 156 3.97 -12.54 10.94
C VAL A 156 4.84 -12.10 12.12
N GLY A 157 4.37 -11.09 12.86
CA GLY A 157 5.10 -10.48 13.96
C GLY A 157 5.77 -9.16 13.57
N THR A 158 6.82 -8.79 14.31
CA THR A 158 7.52 -7.52 14.15
C THR A 158 8.89 -7.73 13.54
N HIS A 159 9.10 -7.19 12.34
CA HIS A 159 10.36 -7.37 11.60
C HIS A 159 10.87 -6.05 11.01
N PRO A 160 12.18 -5.87 10.87
CA PRO A 160 12.75 -4.81 10.04
C PRO A 160 12.63 -5.16 8.55
N PHE A 161 11.67 -4.56 7.86
CA PHE A 161 11.41 -4.79 6.44
C PHE A 161 12.31 -3.94 5.51
N HIS A 162 13.56 -3.64 5.90
CA HIS A 162 14.45 -2.76 5.12
C HIS A 162 14.85 -3.33 3.77
N ASN A 163 14.92 -4.66 3.62
CA ASN A 163 15.15 -5.31 2.33
C ASN A 163 13.91 -5.36 1.43
N PHE A 164 12.74 -4.99 1.96
CA PHE A 164 11.44 -5.07 1.28
C PHE A 164 10.93 -3.69 0.87
N THR A 165 11.81 -2.71 0.67
CA THR A 165 11.40 -1.36 0.29
C THR A 165 12.52 -0.63 -0.46
N GLN A 166 12.20 0.55 -1.01
CA GLN A 166 13.21 1.50 -1.44
C GLN A 166 13.85 2.19 -0.22
N ARG A 167 14.87 1.56 0.37
CA ARG A 167 15.59 2.03 1.59
C ARG A 167 15.90 3.53 1.60
N ARG A 168 16.32 4.09 0.46
CA ARG A 168 16.67 5.52 0.33
C ARG A 168 15.57 6.47 0.83
N LEU A 169 14.30 6.07 0.73
CA LEU A 169 13.15 6.89 1.14
C LEU A 169 12.92 6.89 2.66
N TYR A 170 13.56 5.97 3.38
CA TYR A 170 13.39 5.74 4.82
C TYR A 170 14.67 6.03 5.62
N ARG A 171 15.71 6.57 4.95
CA ARG A 171 16.94 7.01 5.60
C ARG A 171 16.68 8.31 6.38
N PRO A 172 17.26 8.46 7.59
CA PRO A 172 17.35 9.76 8.23
C PRO A 172 18.08 10.74 7.29
N GLY A 173 17.59 11.97 7.15
CA GLY A 173 18.30 13.00 6.39
C GLY A 173 19.71 13.24 6.94
N ALA A 174 20.67 13.59 6.08
CA ALA A 174 22.04 13.85 6.50
C ALA A 174 22.09 14.93 7.61
N PRO A 175 22.91 14.79 8.65
CA PRO A 175 23.06 15.83 9.66
C PRO A 175 23.52 17.13 8.99
N GLY A 176 22.70 18.17 9.06
CA GLY A 176 22.96 19.48 8.45
C GLY A 176 22.26 19.73 7.11
N GLN A 177 21.72 18.70 6.43
CA GLN A 177 20.70 18.95 5.41
C GLN A 177 19.38 19.26 6.13
N LYS A 178 18.97 20.53 6.08
CA LYS A 178 17.60 20.91 6.40
C LYS A 178 16.70 20.16 5.43
N ASN A 179 16.13 19.03 5.87
CA ASN A 179 14.94 18.49 5.24
C ASN A 179 13.95 19.66 5.15
N LYS A 180 13.46 19.99 3.95
CA LYS A 180 12.46 21.06 3.78
C LYS A 180 11.24 20.85 4.72
N TRP A 181 10.97 19.59 5.08
CA TRP A 181 10.04 19.10 6.10
C TRP A 181 10.25 19.63 7.53
N ARG A 182 11.47 20.05 7.89
CA ARG A 182 11.88 20.26 9.29
C ARG A 182 12.13 21.72 9.66
N THR A 183 11.90 22.65 8.74
CA THR A 183 11.98 24.08 9.03
C THR A 183 10.65 24.75 8.76
N ARG A 184 9.89 25.01 9.83
CA ARG A 184 9.51 26.40 10.20
C ARG A 184 8.89 26.50 11.60
N HIS A 185 9.53 27.39 12.37
CA HIS A 185 9.19 28.05 13.64
C HIS A 185 9.04 27.24 14.95
N PRO A 186 9.82 27.59 15.99
CA PRO A 186 9.56 27.14 17.35
C PRO A 186 8.27 27.80 17.85
N TRP A 187 7.33 26.97 18.29
CA TRP A 187 6.18 27.41 19.06
C TRP A 187 6.66 28.14 20.32
N LYS A 188 6.30 29.42 20.47
CA LYS A 188 6.40 30.14 21.74
C LYS A 188 5.18 29.78 22.59
N PRO A 189 5.35 29.25 23.82
CA PRO A 189 4.24 29.16 24.75
C PRO A 189 3.75 30.56 25.09
N ALA A 190 2.43 30.75 25.11
CA ALA A 190 1.81 31.96 25.61
C ALA A 190 2.17 32.13 27.10
N ALA A 191 2.63 33.33 27.47
CA ALA A 191 2.86 33.69 28.85
C ALA A 191 1.52 33.72 29.61
N ALA A 192 1.40 32.90 30.65
CA ALA A 192 0.40 33.05 31.70
C ALA A 192 1.15 33.17 33.04
N GLY A 193 0.82 34.20 33.80
CA GLY A 193 1.57 34.66 34.97
C GLY A 193 1.61 33.71 36.16
N SER A 194 2.73 33.80 36.87
CA SER A 194 2.91 33.72 38.33
C SER A 194 1.78 33.08 39.16
N ALA A 195 2.04 31.91 39.77
CA ALA A 195 2.41 31.82 41.20
C ALA A 195 2.68 30.37 41.66
N ALA A 196 3.86 30.19 42.27
CA ALA A 196 4.24 29.35 43.42
C ALA A 196 3.87 27.84 43.53
N GLU A 197 4.96 27.05 43.55
CA GLU A 197 5.38 26.02 44.53
C GLU A 197 4.57 24.74 44.80
N GLY A 198 5.27 23.60 44.67
CA GLY A 198 4.90 22.31 45.26
C GLY A 198 5.60 21.13 44.58
N ALA A 199 6.68 20.63 45.20
CA ALA A 199 7.45 19.48 44.74
C ALA A 199 6.70 18.14 44.94
N GLY A 200 6.91 17.19 44.02
CA GLY A 200 6.51 15.80 44.15
C GLY A 200 6.84 15.03 42.87
N ALA A 201 7.71 14.03 42.99
CA ALA A 201 8.03 13.07 41.95
C ALA A 201 6.84 12.13 41.70
N ASP A 202 6.62 11.73 40.45
CA ASP A 202 6.13 10.40 40.09
C ASP A 202 6.32 10.16 38.58
N ASP A 203 6.78 8.94 38.26
CA ASP A 203 6.80 8.33 36.93
C ASP A 203 5.38 8.28 36.36
N ASP A 204 5.18 8.61 35.07
CA ASP A 204 4.42 7.76 34.17
C ASP A 204 4.43 8.24 32.70
N ASP A 205 4.64 7.23 31.86
CA ASP A 205 4.16 6.96 30.52
C ASP A 205 3.28 8.01 29.79
N ALA A 206 3.75 8.48 28.63
CA ALA A 206 2.89 9.09 27.61
C ALA A 206 3.46 8.88 26.20
N PRO A 207 2.66 8.35 25.25
CA PRO A 207 3.12 8.09 23.89
C PRO A 207 3.27 9.40 23.12
N GLY A 208 4.45 9.59 22.54
CA GLY A 208 4.82 10.78 21.77
C GLY A 208 3.84 11.09 20.65
N GLY A 209 3.17 12.24 20.77
CA GLY A 209 2.32 12.80 19.73
C GLY A 209 3.12 13.15 18.48
N VAL A 210 2.75 12.52 17.36
CA VAL A 210 3.19 12.91 16.03
C VAL A 210 2.28 14.06 15.58
N ARG A 211 2.87 15.25 15.43
CA ARG A 211 2.19 16.47 14.98
C ARG A 211 2.05 16.49 13.46
N GLU A 212 1.01 17.19 13.02
CA GLU A 212 0.55 17.37 11.64
C GLU A 212 1.68 17.81 10.69
N ASP A 213 1.87 17.05 9.61
CA ASP A 213 2.69 17.45 8.46
C ASP A 213 1.78 18.19 7.46
N GLU A 214 2.09 19.47 7.20
CA GLU A 214 1.51 20.21 6.08
C GLU A 214 2.06 19.65 4.75
N ASP A 215 1.15 19.25 3.87
CA ASP A 215 1.44 18.65 2.56
C ASP A 215 2.19 19.64 1.64
N ALA A 216 3.51 19.48 1.56
CA ALA A 216 4.29 20.06 0.48
C ALA A 216 4.16 19.19 -0.78
N GLU A 217 3.78 19.82 -1.89
CA GLU A 217 3.79 19.24 -3.23
C GLU A 217 5.18 18.66 -3.54
N GLU A 218 5.28 17.33 -3.61
CA GLU A 218 6.51 16.64 -3.99
C GLU A 218 6.55 16.50 -5.52
N GLU A 219 7.51 17.17 -6.15
CA GLU A 219 7.94 16.88 -7.53
C GLU A 219 8.44 15.42 -7.59
N GLU A 220 7.71 14.56 -8.28
CA GLU A 220 8.24 13.29 -8.78
C GLU A 220 9.40 13.57 -9.73
N LYS A 221 10.63 13.50 -9.23
CA LYS A 221 11.77 13.22 -10.10
C LYS A 221 11.74 11.73 -10.42
N GLU A 222 11.13 11.40 -11.55
CA GLU A 222 11.14 10.08 -12.16
C GLU A 222 12.56 9.48 -12.13
N ALA A 223 12.73 8.42 -11.33
CA ALA A 223 13.71 7.38 -11.61
C ALA A 223 12.92 6.26 -12.32
N PRO A 224 13.38 5.77 -13.49
CA PRO A 224 12.48 5.22 -14.48
C PRO A 224 11.85 3.91 -14.01
N GLU A 225 10.52 3.89 -14.09
CA GLU A 225 9.69 2.71 -13.94
C GLU A 225 9.94 1.75 -15.12
N ASP A 226 10.29 0.51 -14.82
CA ASP A 226 10.05 -0.61 -15.74
C ASP A 226 8.54 -0.77 -15.91
N LEU A 227 8.10 -1.09 -17.14
CA LEU A 227 6.73 -1.39 -17.59
C LEU A 227 6.01 -0.25 -18.33
N LYS A 228 6.26 -0.15 -19.65
CA LYS A 228 5.25 0.27 -20.64
C LYS A 228 5.15 -0.80 -21.72
N ALA A 229 3.92 -1.25 -22.00
CA ALA A 229 3.56 -1.91 -23.26
C ALA A 229 2.84 -0.86 -24.13
N PRO A 230 3.07 -0.79 -25.46
CA PRO A 230 2.44 0.22 -26.29
C PRO A 230 1.02 -0.19 -26.68
N SER A 231 0.04 0.67 -26.40
CA SER A 231 -1.26 0.63 -27.08
C SER A 231 -1.20 1.51 -28.33
N SER A 232 -1.74 0.99 -29.42
CA SER A 232 -1.81 1.61 -30.74
C SER A 232 -2.99 2.58 -30.85
N SER A 233 -2.72 3.87 -31.14
CA SER A 233 -3.35 4.62 -32.25
C SER A 233 -2.91 6.10 -32.26
N GLU A 234 -2.25 6.44 -33.37
CA GLU A 234 -2.16 7.71 -34.12
C GLU A 234 -1.63 9.03 -33.51
N ALA A 235 -0.42 9.36 -34.01
CA ALA A 235 0.00 10.64 -34.59
C ALA A 235 0.31 11.84 -33.66
N GLY A 236 1.39 11.69 -32.89
CA GLY A 236 2.25 12.80 -32.45
C GLY A 236 3.70 12.34 -32.40
N GLN A 237 4.62 13.06 -33.02
CA GLN A 237 6.05 12.69 -33.13
C GLN A 237 6.68 12.42 -31.75
N PRO A 238 7.41 11.30 -31.54
CA PRO A 238 7.97 11.00 -30.24
C PRO A 238 9.36 11.64 -30.04
N ASP A 239 9.58 12.15 -28.84
CA ASP A 239 10.85 12.64 -28.35
C ASP A 239 11.84 11.46 -28.14
N GLY A 240 12.72 11.25 -29.12
CA GLY A 240 13.49 10.00 -29.31
C GLY A 240 14.48 9.64 -28.19
N ALA A 241 14.86 10.58 -27.32
CA ALA A 241 15.92 10.36 -26.32
C ALA A 241 15.47 9.57 -25.07
N ALA A 242 14.19 9.67 -24.68
CA ALA A 242 13.63 8.96 -23.52
C ALA A 242 13.36 7.48 -23.83
N GLY A 243 12.84 7.20 -25.03
CA GLY A 243 12.60 5.83 -25.52
C GLY A 243 13.88 5.01 -25.61
N LEU A 244 14.95 5.59 -26.16
CA LEU A 244 16.27 4.93 -26.27
C LEU A 244 16.89 4.58 -24.91
N LYS A 245 16.72 5.41 -23.87
CA LYS A 245 17.22 5.11 -22.51
C LYS A 245 16.40 4.04 -21.80
N ALA A 246 15.08 4.05 -21.98
CA ALA A 246 14.17 3.03 -21.45
C ALA A 246 14.44 1.66 -22.11
N GLU A 247 14.59 1.62 -23.43
CA GLU A 247 14.94 0.40 -24.16
C GLU A 247 16.32 -0.14 -23.78
N ARG A 248 17.32 0.73 -23.59
CA ARG A 248 18.67 0.30 -23.19
C ARG A 248 18.73 -0.22 -21.75
N ARG A 249 17.90 0.31 -20.84
CA ARG A 249 17.75 -0.19 -19.47
C ARG A 249 16.90 -1.46 -19.39
N LEU A 250 15.83 -1.56 -20.18
CA LEU A 250 15.02 -2.76 -20.32
C LEU A 250 15.86 -3.92 -20.89
N ARG A 251 16.65 -3.66 -21.93
CA ARG A 251 17.63 -4.63 -22.45
C ARG A 251 18.61 -5.06 -21.37
N ARG A 252 19.09 -4.15 -20.53
CA ARG A 252 20.04 -4.45 -19.43
C ARG A 252 19.39 -5.28 -18.30
N SER A 253 18.16 -4.93 -17.90
CA SER A 253 17.32 -5.66 -16.93
C SER A 253 16.95 -7.08 -17.40
N LEU A 254 16.80 -7.27 -18.72
CA LEU A 254 16.52 -8.57 -19.33
C LEU A 254 17.76 -9.44 -19.55
N THR A 255 18.98 -8.91 -19.40
CA THR A 255 20.24 -9.63 -19.65
C THR A 255 21.09 -9.88 -18.41
N GLU A 256 20.97 -9.07 -17.36
CA GLU A 256 21.76 -9.25 -16.12
C GLU A 256 21.04 -10.21 -15.14
N PRO A 257 21.75 -11.18 -14.54
CA PRO A 257 21.17 -12.04 -13.50
C PRO A 257 20.76 -11.23 -12.27
N LEU A 258 19.70 -11.67 -11.58
CA LEU A 258 19.27 -11.04 -10.33
C LEU A 258 20.18 -11.56 -9.21
N ASP A 259 21.18 -10.77 -8.83
CA ASP A 259 22.07 -11.12 -7.73
C ASP A 259 21.30 -11.06 -6.40
N MET A 260 21.04 -12.24 -5.84
CA MET A 260 20.41 -12.41 -4.55
C MET A 260 21.41 -12.62 -3.41
N SER A 261 22.70 -12.36 -3.64
CA SER A 261 23.75 -12.47 -2.63
C SER A 261 23.31 -11.86 -1.29
N LEU A 262 23.40 -12.67 -0.25
CA LEU A 262 23.14 -12.25 1.11
C LEU A 262 24.43 -11.70 1.68
N ARG A 263 24.45 -10.40 1.99
CA ARG A 263 25.57 -9.77 2.66
C ARG A 263 25.22 -9.52 4.11
N TRP A 264 25.97 -10.14 5.01
CA TRP A 264 25.94 -9.80 6.42
C TRP A 264 26.91 -8.64 6.66
N LEU A 265 26.40 -7.49 7.10
CA LEU A 265 27.26 -6.36 7.42
C LEU A 265 27.79 -6.52 8.84
N GLU A 266 29.08 -6.81 8.99
CA GLU A 266 29.72 -6.91 10.32
C GLU A 266 29.68 -5.59 11.08
N GLU A 267 29.84 -4.47 10.35
CA GLU A 267 29.73 -3.13 10.89
C GLU A 267 28.44 -2.44 10.45
N ARG A 268 27.96 -1.51 11.28
CA ARG A 268 26.80 -0.69 10.95
C ARG A 268 27.13 0.24 9.79
N ASP A 269 26.47 0.05 8.65
CA ASP A 269 26.53 0.99 7.53
C ASP A 269 25.88 2.33 7.92
N LEU A 270 26.72 3.33 8.19
CA LEU A 270 26.30 4.68 8.55
C LEU A 270 25.68 5.46 7.38
N ALA A 271 25.96 5.05 6.13
CA ALA A 271 25.39 5.66 4.92
C ALA A 271 24.00 5.08 4.58
N ASP A 272 23.68 3.89 5.08
CA ASP A 272 22.39 3.21 4.92
C ASP A 272 21.89 2.61 6.24
N PRO A 273 21.60 3.44 7.26
CA PRO A 273 21.22 2.94 8.58
C PRO A 273 19.82 2.34 8.56
N VAL A 274 19.67 1.12 9.10
CA VAL A 274 18.35 0.57 9.39
C VAL A 274 17.87 1.15 10.72
N SER A 275 16.72 1.83 10.66
CA SER A 275 16.08 2.51 11.80
C SER A 275 14.74 1.87 12.15
N ARG A 276 14.13 2.30 13.27
CA ARG A 276 12.73 1.95 13.63
C ARG A 276 11.73 2.27 12.51
N GLY A 277 12.04 3.22 11.62
CA GLY A 277 11.21 3.55 10.46
C GLY A 277 11.02 2.40 9.46
N HIS A 278 11.85 1.36 9.53
CA HIS A 278 11.74 0.13 8.73
C HIS A 278 10.98 -0.99 9.43
N SER A 279 10.73 -0.88 10.74
CA SER A 279 10.03 -1.91 11.51
C SER A 279 8.54 -1.90 11.20
N ARG A 280 7.95 -3.05 10.89
CA ARG A 280 6.51 -3.20 10.66
C ARG A 280 5.99 -4.41 11.42
N ILE A 281 4.71 -4.34 11.76
CA ILE A 281 3.99 -5.39 12.48
C ILE A 281 2.91 -5.93 11.56
N LEU A 282 3.00 -7.23 11.26
CA LEU A 282 2.00 -7.95 10.49
C LEU A 282 1.27 -8.95 11.38
N SER A 283 -0.05 -8.96 11.32
CA SER A 283 -0.92 -9.83 12.11
C SER A 283 -1.31 -11.09 11.35
N ILE A 284 -1.54 -10.99 10.04
CA ILE A 284 -1.98 -12.10 9.19
C ILE A 284 -1.17 -12.08 7.90
N VAL A 285 -0.58 -13.22 7.52
CA VAL A 285 0.02 -13.43 6.21
C VAL A 285 -0.23 -14.88 5.80
N GLU A 286 -1.23 -15.11 4.95
CA GLU A 286 -1.70 -16.45 4.60
C GLU A 286 -2.21 -16.52 3.16
N ALA A 287 -2.23 -17.71 2.58
CA ALA A 287 -2.77 -17.95 1.24
C ALA A 287 -3.98 -18.87 1.30
N ALA A 288 -5.06 -18.49 0.63
CA ALA A 288 -6.18 -19.38 0.38
C ALA A 288 -5.80 -20.46 -0.65
N SER A 289 -6.57 -21.56 -0.66
CA SER A 289 -6.43 -22.59 -1.69
C SER A 289 -6.63 -22.00 -3.10
N PRO A 290 -5.90 -22.48 -4.11
CA PRO A 290 -6.04 -21.98 -5.48
C PRO A 290 -7.47 -22.10 -5.99
N ALA A 291 -8.02 -21.00 -6.48
CA ALA A 291 -9.35 -20.94 -7.08
C ALA A 291 -9.41 -19.89 -8.19
N ALA A 292 -10.31 -20.07 -9.15
CA ALA A 292 -10.59 -19.05 -10.15
C ALA A 292 -11.43 -17.91 -9.53
N LEU A 293 -11.13 -16.66 -9.90
CA LEU A 293 -11.92 -15.51 -9.44
C LEU A 293 -13.35 -15.53 -9.98
N LEU A 294 -13.50 -15.87 -11.26
CA LEU A 294 -14.79 -16.08 -11.92
C LEU A 294 -14.80 -17.47 -12.57
N PRO A 295 -15.99 -18.05 -12.79
CA PRO A 295 -16.12 -19.31 -13.51
C PRO A 295 -15.39 -19.31 -14.86
N GLY A 296 -14.55 -20.32 -15.09
CA GLY A 296 -13.74 -20.45 -16.32
C GLY A 296 -12.47 -19.58 -16.37
N GLY A 297 -12.19 -18.80 -15.32
CA GLY A 297 -10.95 -18.03 -15.21
C GLY A 297 -9.72 -18.87 -14.83
N PRO A 298 -8.51 -18.31 -15.00
CA PRO A 298 -7.29 -18.95 -14.51
C PRO A 298 -7.32 -19.04 -12.97
N PRO A 299 -6.87 -20.15 -12.38
CA PRO A 299 -6.80 -20.29 -10.94
C PRO A 299 -5.67 -19.42 -10.36
N CYS A 300 -5.93 -18.84 -9.19
CA CYS A 300 -4.98 -18.02 -8.45
C CYS A 300 -5.11 -18.28 -6.94
N LEU A 301 -4.07 -17.98 -6.18
CA LEU A 301 -4.11 -17.95 -4.73
C LEU A 301 -4.38 -16.52 -4.29
N GLN A 302 -5.40 -16.33 -3.45
CA GLN A 302 -5.56 -15.07 -2.73
C GLN A 302 -4.63 -15.08 -1.52
N VAL A 303 -3.56 -14.29 -1.57
CA VAL A 303 -2.69 -14.05 -0.42
C VAL A 303 -3.22 -12.86 0.37
N THR A 304 -3.63 -13.09 1.62
CA THR A 304 -4.10 -12.07 2.55
C THR A 304 -2.93 -11.59 3.39
N VAL A 305 -2.73 -10.27 3.43
CA VAL A 305 -1.69 -9.62 4.22
C VAL A 305 -2.33 -8.52 5.06
N GLU A 306 -2.35 -8.70 6.38
CA GLU A 306 -2.82 -7.73 7.35
C GLU A 306 -1.68 -7.19 8.20
N GLY A 307 -1.65 -5.88 8.39
CA GLY A 307 -0.66 -5.23 9.25
C GLY A 307 -1.03 -3.80 9.59
N THR A 308 -0.27 -3.23 10.53
CA THR A 308 -0.54 -1.87 11.04
C THR A 308 -0.23 -0.79 10.01
N SER A 309 0.85 -0.98 9.26
CA SER A 309 1.29 -0.08 8.20
C SER A 309 2.18 -0.81 7.20
N PHE A 310 2.33 -0.24 6.01
CA PHE A 310 3.16 -0.81 4.93
C PHE A 310 4.08 0.27 4.35
N MET A 311 5.30 -0.14 4.00
CA MET A 311 6.23 0.67 3.21
C MET A 311 5.94 0.55 1.72
N LEU A 312 6.49 1.49 0.93
CA LEU A 312 6.48 1.42 -0.51
C LEU A 312 7.01 0.04 -0.96
N HIS A 313 6.26 -0.62 -1.84
CA HIS A 313 6.58 -1.93 -2.42
C HIS A 313 6.66 -3.12 -1.46
N GLN A 314 6.44 -2.94 -0.15
CA GLN A 314 6.66 -3.99 0.86
C GLN A 314 5.96 -5.30 0.55
N ILE A 315 4.65 -5.25 0.32
CA ILE A 315 3.85 -6.46 0.06
C ILE A 315 4.36 -7.17 -1.20
N ARG A 316 4.67 -6.43 -2.26
CA ARG A 316 5.15 -7.01 -3.53
C ARG A 316 6.52 -7.69 -3.38
N HIS A 317 7.41 -7.14 -2.55
CA HIS A 317 8.66 -7.80 -2.20
C HIS A 317 8.42 -9.04 -1.32
N MET A 318 7.48 -8.99 -0.37
CA MET A 318 7.13 -10.16 0.44
C MET A 318 6.63 -11.32 -0.43
N ILE A 319 5.73 -11.02 -1.37
CA ILE A 319 5.25 -12.01 -2.35
C ILE A 319 6.41 -12.57 -3.16
N GLY A 320 7.30 -11.71 -3.68
CA GLY A 320 8.45 -12.17 -4.44
C GLY A 320 9.37 -13.11 -3.65
N ALA A 321 9.68 -12.78 -2.40
CA ALA A 321 10.46 -13.66 -1.54
C ALA A 321 9.76 -14.99 -1.24
N ALA A 322 8.45 -14.97 -0.98
CA ALA A 322 7.66 -16.17 -0.71
C ALA A 322 7.61 -17.11 -1.93
N VAL A 323 7.45 -16.54 -3.13
CA VAL A 323 7.44 -17.31 -4.40
C VAL A 323 8.78 -18.00 -4.63
N LEU A 324 9.91 -17.35 -4.35
CA LEU A 324 11.23 -17.97 -4.48
C LEU A 324 11.38 -19.18 -3.56
N VAL A 325 10.97 -19.06 -2.30
CA VAL A 325 11.02 -20.17 -1.34
C VAL A 325 10.09 -21.30 -1.77
N ALA A 326 8.86 -20.97 -2.19
CA ALA A 326 7.89 -21.95 -2.62
C ALA A 326 8.34 -22.75 -3.86
N ARG A 327 9.02 -22.10 -4.80
CA ARG A 327 9.61 -22.73 -6.00
C ARG A 327 10.91 -23.50 -5.71
N GLY A 328 11.40 -23.49 -4.47
CA GLY A 328 12.69 -24.11 -4.11
C GLY A 328 13.90 -23.34 -4.65
N GLN A 329 13.70 -22.10 -5.09
CA GLN A 329 14.75 -21.21 -5.59
C GLN A 329 15.43 -20.42 -4.47
N ALA A 330 14.93 -20.47 -3.24
CA ALA A 330 15.64 -19.92 -2.08
C ALA A 330 15.33 -20.76 -0.84
N PRO A 331 16.30 -20.99 0.06
CA PRO A 331 16.02 -21.70 1.30
C PRO A 331 15.17 -20.83 2.24
N LEU A 332 14.34 -21.46 3.07
CA LEU A 332 13.54 -20.76 4.08
C LEU A 332 14.41 -19.92 5.04
N ALA A 333 15.62 -20.40 5.31
CA ALA A 333 16.56 -19.71 6.19
C ALA A 333 17.15 -18.43 5.56
N TRP A 334 17.21 -18.31 4.23
CA TRP A 334 17.49 -17.02 3.58
C TRP A 334 16.40 -16.00 3.89
N LEU A 335 15.12 -16.40 3.81
CA LEU A 335 14.01 -15.52 4.12
C LEU A 335 14.07 -15.02 5.57
N ARG A 336 14.39 -15.90 6.52
CA ARG A 336 14.65 -15.52 7.92
C ARG A 336 15.76 -14.48 8.01
N ALA A 337 16.89 -14.69 7.31
CA ALA A 337 18.01 -13.77 7.35
C ALA A 337 17.67 -12.38 6.76
N VAL A 338 16.96 -12.29 5.64
CA VAL A 338 16.61 -10.98 5.05
C VAL A 338 15.57 -10.19 5.85
N LEU A 339 14.86 -10.85 6.76
CA LEU A 339 13.97 -10.24 7.74
C LEU A 339 14.69 -9.76 9.01
N THR A 340 16.00 -10.01 9.16
CA THR A 340 16.78 -9.53 10.30
C THR A 340 17.76 -8.42 9.91
N GLN A 341 18.20 -7.65 10.90
CA GLN A 341 19.35 -6.75 10.75
C GLN A 341 20.62 -7.49 11.16
N PRO A 342 21.76 -7.23 10.52
CA PRO A 342 22.03 -6.21 9.51
C PRO A 342 22.01 -6.73 8.06
N ALA A 343 21.38 -7.87 7.78
CA ALA A 343 21.37 -8.51 6.47
C ALA A 343 20.96 -7.58 5.32
N ARG A 344 21.65 -7.70 4.19
CA ARG A 344 21.35 -7.02 2.93
C ARG A 344 21.20 -8.04 1.82
N SER A 345 20.07 -7.99 1.14
CA SER A 345 19.84 -8.81 -0.05
C SER A 345 18.87 -8.09 -0.98
N HIS A 346 18.90 -8.45 -2.26
CA HIS A 346 17.89 -8.02 -3.21
C HIS A 346 16.70 -8.98 -3.16
N VAL A 347 15.50 -8.43 -3.03
CA VAL A 347 14.25 -9.20 -3.06
C VAL A 347 13.51 -8.85 -4.35
N PRO A 348 13.07 -9.83 -5.17
CA PRO A 348 12.35 -9.52 -6.40
C PRO A 348 11.04 -8.79 -6.10
N LEU A 349 10.68 -7.87 -6.99
CA LEU A 349 9.48 -7.06 -6.86
C LEU A 349 8.35 -7.65 -7.72
N ALA A 350 7.32 -8.22 -7.11
CA ALA A 350 6.19 -8.80 -7.83
C ALA A 350 5.36 -7.74 -8.60
N PRO A 351 4.57 -8.08 -9.63
CA PRO A 351 3.71 -7.12 -10.35
C PRO A 351 2.66 -6.45 -9.45
N PRO A 352 2.31 -5.15 -9.64
CA PRO A 352 1.36 -4.44 -8.77
C PRO A 352 -0.13 -4.66 -9.11
N GLN A 353 -0.44 -5.09 -10.33
CA GLN A 353 -1.79 -4.99 -10.93
C GLN A 353 -2.83 -5.92 -10.29
N VAL A 354 -2.42 -6.86 -9.44
CA VAL A 354 -3.32 -7.79 -8.74
C VAL A 354 -3.39 -7.49 -7.23
N LEU A 355 -2.77 -6.39 -6.78
CA LEU A 355 -2.81 -5.97 -5.39
C LEU A 355 -4.06 -5.15 -5.13
N VAL A 356 -4.79 -5.49 -4.07
CA VAL A 356 -6.04 -4.83 -3.68
C VAL A 356 -5.98 -4.47 -2.20
N LEU A 357 -6.24 -3.21 -1.84
CA LEU A 357 -6.58 -2.85 -0.47
C LEU A 357 -8.00 -3.36 -0.16
N ALA A 358 -8.08 -4.46 0.59
CA ALA A 358 -9.30 -5.22 0.85
C ALA A 358 -10.07 -4.71 2.08
N ASP A 359 -9.36 -4.33 3.13
CA ASP A 359 -9.96 -3.75 4.33
C ASP A 359 -9.07 -2.69 5.01
N ALA A 360 -9.70 -1.87 5.84
CA ALA A 360 -9.05 -0.88 6.69
C ALA A 360 -9.86 -0.70 7.97
N ASP A 361 -9.25 -1.03 9.11
CA ASP A 361 -9.88 -0.84 10.41
C ASP A 361 -9.49 0.53 11.00
N PHE A 362 -10.29 0.99 11.96
CA PHE A 362 -10.12 2.29 12.61
C PHE A 362 -10.31 2.20 14.12
N PHE A 363 -9.58 3.03 14.85
CA PHE A 363 -9.78 3.18 16.30
C PHE A 363 -11.23 3.59 16.61
N PRO A 364 -11.82 3.04 17.70
CA PRO A 364 -13.14 3.46 18.16
C PRO A 364 -13.20 4.97 18.44
N PHE A 365 -14.36 5.57 18.19
CA PHE A 365 -14.65 6.91 18.65
C PHE A 365 -14.86 6.92 20.16
N ARG A 366 -14.60 8.07 20.80
CA ARG A 366 -14.99 8.28 22.20
C ARG A 366 -16.51 8.13 22.34
N LEU A 367 -16.97 7.24 23.24
CA LEU A 367 -18.38 6.89 23.41
C LEU A 367 -19.29 8.08 23.74
N SER A 368 -18.77 9.12 24.39
CA SER A 368 -19.50 10.34 24.73
C SER A 368 -19.70 11.30 23.54
N ALA A 369 -19.06 11.06 22.39
CA ALA A 369 -19.12 11.97 21.25
C ALA A 369 -20.47 11.86 20.50
N PRO A 370 -21.10 12.98 20.10
CA PRO A 370 -22.30 12.96 19.26
C PRO A 370 -22.14 12.14 17.97
N VAL A 371 -20.92 12.09 17.44
CA VAL A 371 -20.54 11.30 16.27
C VAL A 371 -20.74 9.81 16.47
N ALA A 372 -20.48 9.28 17.68
CA ALA A 372 -20.67 7.86 17.95
C ALA A 372 -22.15 7.43 17.85
N LYS A 373 -23.08 8.36 18.12
CA LYS A 373 -24.52 8.13 17.96
C LYS A 373 -24.94 8.05 16.49
N LEU A 374 -24.27 8.81 15.62
CA LEU A 374 -24.59 8.86 14.18
C LEU A 374 -23.88 7.75 13.41
N SER A 375 -22.56 7.61 13.61
CA SER A 375 -21.69 6.74 12.82
C SER A 375 -21.43 5.38 13.47
N GLY A 376 -21.72 5.23 14.77
CA GLY A 376 -21.47 4.02 15.54
C GLY A 376 -20.19 4.13 16.37
N ALA A 377 -19.84 3.05 17.09
CA ALA A 377 -18.70 3.05 18.00
C ALA A 377 -17.33 3.16 17.29
N ALA A 378 -17.24 2.78 16.02
CA ALA A 378 -16.06 2.89 15.18
C ALA A 378 -16.47 3.11 13.72
N LEU A 379 -15.56 3.63 12.90
CA LEU A 379 -15.81 3.77 11.47
C LEU A 379 -15.81 2.39 10.81
N ARG A 380 -16.98 1.92 10.36
CA ARG A 380 -17.15 0.62 9.69
C ARG A 380 -18.22 0.72 8.62
N LEU A 381 -18.13 -0.11 7.58
CA LEU A 381 -19.22 -0.25 6.63
C LEU A 381 -20.43 -0.90 7.32
N ARG A 382 -21.61 -0.37 7.05
CA ARG A 382 -22.91 -0.92 7.49
C ARG A 382 -23.50 -1.80 6.41
N GLU A 383 -24.63 -2.44 6.69
CA GLU A 383 -25.23 -3.48 5.85
C GLU A 383 -25.37 -3.04 4.38
N GLY A 384 -25.97 -1.87 4.11
CA GLY A 384 -26.15 -1.41 2.74
C GLY A 384 -24.82 -1.14 2.03
N ALA A 385 -23.84 -0.59 2.74
CA ALA A 385 -22.51 -0.33 2.20
C ALA A 385 -21.69 -1.62 1.98
N LEU A 386 -21.89 -2.65 2.81
CA LEU A 386 -21.30 -3.97 2.64
C LEU A 386 -21.88 -4.68 1.41
N LEU A 387 -23.19 -4.58 1.18
CA LEU A 387 -23.84 -5.06 -0.04
C LEU A 387 -23.30 -4.34 -1.28
N ALA A 388 -23.16 -3.01 -1.22
CA ALA A 388 -22.56 -2.24 -2.30
C ALA A 388 -21.10 -2.63 -2.58
N ARG A 389 -20.30 -2.89 -1.52
CA ARG A 389 -18.93 -3.40 -1.65
C ARG A 389 -18.92 -4.76 -2.33
N HIS A 390 -19.79 -5.68 -1.90
CA HIS A 390 -19.90 -7.01 -2.47
C HIS A 390 -20.30 -6.96 -3.96
N ALA A 391 -21.29 -6.14 -4.32
CA ALA A 391 -21.70 -5.91 -5.70
C ALA A 391 -20.53 -5.37 -6.54
N PHE A 392 -19.82 -4.35 -6.05
CA PHE A 392 -18.63 -3.80 -6.73
C PHE A 392 -17.54 -4.86 -6.93
N CYS A 393 -17.27 -5.70 -5.92
CA CYS A 393 -16.31 -6.79 -6.06
C CYS A 393 -16.69 -7.73 -7.20
N LYS A 394 -17.96 -8.18 -7.22
CA LYS A 394 -18.46 -9.17 -8.18
C LYS A 394 -18.58 -8.61 -9.60
N GLU A 395 -19.07 -7.39 -9.73
CA GLU A 395 -19.47 -6.79 -11.02
C GLU A 395 -18.36 -5.97 -11.67
N VAL A 396 -17.40 -5.46 -10.89
CA VAL A 396 -16.37 -4.54 -11.38
C VAL A 396 -14.96 -5.05 -11.08
N LEU A 397 -14.66 -5.37 -9.82
CA LEU A 397 -13.29 -5.75 -9.41
C LEU A 397 -12.85 -7.08 -10.02
N TYR A 398 -13.57 -8.17 -9.79
CA TYR A 398 -13.14 -9.48 -10.30
C TYR A 398 -13.08 -9.54 -11.82
N PRO A 399 -14.04 -8.98 -12.58
CA PRO A 399 -13.91 -8.85 -14.04
C PRO A 399 -12.68 -8.05 -14.47
N ALA A 400 -12.30 -7.00 -13.73
CA ALA A 400 -11.09 -6.23 -14.01
C ALA A 400 -9.79 -6.98 -13.66
N LEU A 401 -9.79 -7.80 -12.59
CA LEU A 401 -8.62 -8.57 -12.16
C LEU A 401 -8.36 -9.81 -13.03
N GLN A 402 -9.42 -10.45 -13.53
CA GLN A 402 -9.31 -11.69 -14.30
C GLN A 402 -8.32 -11.62 -15.49
N PRO A 403 -8.39 -10.62 -16.40
CA PRO A 403 -7.40 -10.52 -17.48
C PRO A 403 -5.98 -10.23 -16.96
N LEU A 404 -5.84 -9.56 -15.81
CA LEU A 404 -4.54 -9.21 -15.23
C LEU A 404 -3.79 -10.45 -14.69
N LEU A 405 -4.50 -11.53 -14.36
CA LEU A 405 -3.88 -12.82 -13.99
C LEU A 405 -3.12 -13.49 -15.14
N GLN A 406 -3.38 -13.06 -16.38
CA GLN A 406 -2.70 -13.55 -17.60
C GLN A 406 -1.87 -12.46 -18.29
N ASP A 407 -1.69 -11.31 -17.64
CA ASP A 407 -0.94 -10.21 -18.22
C ASP A 407 0.53 -10.59 -18.47
N ALA A 408 1.11 -10.03 -19.54
CA ALA A 408 2.50 -10.28 -19.93
C ALA A 408 3.52 -9.85 -18.87
N SER A 409 3.16 -9.04 -17.86
CA SER A 409 4.00 -8.75 -16.71
C SER A 409 4.37 -10.01 -15.91
N TRP A 410 3.50 -11.01 -15.84
CA TRP A 410 3.77 -12.28 -15.17
C TRP A 410 4.87 -13.06 -15.86
N ALA A 411 4.80 -13.22 -17.17
CA ALA A 411 5.84 -13.91 -17.94
C ALA A 411 7.20 -13.20 -17.85
N ARG A 412 7.20 -11.86 -17.88
CA ARG A 412 8.43 -11.05 -17.70
C ARG A 412 9.01 -11.21 -16.30
N TRP A 413 8.14 -11.24 -15.29
CA TRP A 413 8.55 -11.43 -13.91
C TRP A 413 9.10 -12.83 -13.67
N ASP A 414 8.42 -13.87 -14.17
CA ASP A 414 8.87 -15.27 -14.11
C ASP A 414 10.24 -15.46 -14.76
N ALA A 415 10.45 -14.90 -15.96
CA ALA A 415 11.74 -14.92 -16.62
C ALA A 415 12.85 -14.21 -15.80
N THR A 416 12.50 -13.24 -14.97
CA THR A 416 13.45 -12.59 -14.04
C THR A 416 13.77 -13.52 -12.86
N LEU A 417 12.77 -14.22 -12.32
CA LEU A 417 12.97 -15.19 -11.23
C LEU A 417 13.84 -16.37 -11.68
N SER A 418 13.71 -16.84 -12.92
CA SER A 418 14.54 -17.92 -13.47
C SER A 418 16.04 -17.57 -13.57
N ARG A 419 16.38 -16.28 -13.50
CA ARG A 419 17.77 -15.78 -13.55
C ARG A 419 18.33 -15.41 -12.18
N VAL A 420 17.62 -15.77 -11.11
CA VAL A 420 18.15 -15.61 -9.75
C VAL A 420 19.41 -16.44 -9.60
N THR A 421 20.49 -15.77 -9.19
CA THR A 421 21.75 -16.43 -8.85
C THR A 421 22.01 -16.25 -7.36
N HIS A 422 22.50 -17.31 -6.73
CA HIS A 422 22.97 -17.29 -5.34
C HIS A 422 24.49 -17.23 -5.33
N SER A 423 25.09 -16.47 -4.41
CA SER A 423 26.48 -16.73 -4.04
C SER A 423 26.54 -18.00 -3.19
N ALA A 424 27.62 -18.79 -3.30
CA ALA A 424 27.84 -19.96 -2.43
C ALA A 424 27.86 -19.58 -0.92
N GLU A 425 28.06 -18.30 -0.62
CA GLU A 425 28.03 -17.74 0.75
C GLU A 425 26.64 -17.77 1.40
N LEU A 426 25.56 -17.82 0.60
CA LEU A 426 24.20 -18.03 1.10
C LEU A 426 24.06 -19.34 1.86
N GLU A 427 24.79 -20.38 1.45
CA GLU A 427 24.78 -21.67 2.13
C GLU A 427 25.62 -21.60 3.42
N VAL A 428 26.81 -21.00 3.37
CA VAL A 428 27.76 -21.01 4.49
C VAL A 428 27.31 -20.12 5.67
N HIS A 429 26.82 -18.90 5.42
CA HIS A 429 26.46 -17.99 6.52
C HIS A 429 25.09 -18.29 7.14
N VAL A 430 24.15 -18.81 6.36
CA VAL A 430 22.81 -19.18 6.84
C VAL A 430 22.86 -20.50 7.62
N LEU A 431 23.77 -21.42 7.27
CA LEU A 431 24.02 -22.62 8.07
C LEU A 431 24.67 -22.29 9.43
N LEU A 432 25.52 -21.27 9.51
CA LEU A 432 26.15 -20.86 10.78
C LEU A 432 25.18 -20.18 11.76
N SER A 433 24.06 -19.62 11.29
CA SER A 433 23.01 -19.08 12.17
C SER A 433 22.12 -20.13 12.84
N ASN A 434 22.19 -21.41 12.44
CA ASN A 434 21.56 -22.50 13.20
C ASN A 434 22.38 -22.91 14.45
N ILE A 435 23.47 -22.19 14.77
CA ILE A 435 24.29 -22.40 15.98
C ILE A 435 23.96 -21.38 17.09
N LEU A 436 23.11 -20.39 16.80
CA LEU A 436 22.67 -19.38 17.77
C LEU A 436 21.14 -19.33 17.79
N ASP A 437 20.54 -20.41 18.29
CA ASP A 437 19.14 -20.46 18.73
C ASP A 437 18.82 -19.40 19.80
#